data_AF-A0A0F0H7Y8-F1
#
_entry.id   AF-A0A0F0H7Y8-F1
#
_cell.length_a   1.000
_cell.length_b   1.000
_cell.length_c   1.000
_cell.angle_alpha   90.00
_cell.angle_beta   90.00
_cell.angle_gamma   90.00
#
_symmetry.space_group_name_H-M   'P 1'
#
loop_
_entity.id
_entity.type
_entity.pdbx_description
1 polymer ?
#
loop_
_entity_poly.entity_id
_entity_poly.type
_entity_poly.pdbx_seq_one_letter_code
_entity_poly.pdbx_strand_id
1 'polypeptide(L)'
;MDTTITAADADDAHGALPTEWQEILDLCAPPGGRAVAEIAARMNIRLTPMTLLLGELAERGLITHRPPLAASDTTDVNLLMRIRDSLARI
;
A
#
# COMPACT_ATOMS: atom_id res chain seq x y z
N MET A 1 1.06 -3.56 12.67
CA MET A 1 2.07 -3.44 11.60
C MET A 1 1.36 -2.70 10.51
N ASP A 2 1.54 -1.38 10.48
CA ASP A 2 0.57 -0.47 9.87
C ASP A 2 1.07 0.00 8.48
N THR A 3 2.14 -0.63 8.00
CA THR A 3 2.68 -0.46 6.66
C THR A 3 1.67 -0.94 5.64
N THR A 4 1.33 -0.04 4.71
CA THR A 4 0.41 -0.31 3.60
C THR A 4 1.22 -0.72 2.37
N ILE A 5 0.77 -1.76 1.67
CA ILE A 5 1.34 -2.24 0.42
C ILE A 5 0.42 -1.87 -0.73
N THR A 6 0.97 -1.34 -1.82
CA THR A 6 0.22 -1.06 -3.05
C THR A 6 0.94 -1.70 -4.23
N ALA A 7 0.22 -2.40 -5.09
CA ALA A 7 0.78 -2.91 -6.33
C ALA A 7 1.24 -1.74 -7.21
N ALA A 8 2.38 -1.91 -7.89
CA ALA A 8 2.83 -0.95 -8.89
C ALA A 8 1.90 -1.01 -10.12
N ASP A 9 1.71 0.12 -10.80
CA ASP A 9 0.96 0.17 -12.05
C ASP A 9 1.75 -0.58 -13.12
N ALA A 10 1.25 -1.75 -13.52
CA ALA A 10 1.98 -2.67 -14.36
C ALA A 10 1.65 -2.45 -15.83
N ASP A 11 2.37 -1.51 -16.47
CA ASP A 11 2.32 -1.32 -17.92
C ASP A 11 3.25 -2.34 -18.60
N ASP A 12 2.83 -3.62 -18.68
CA ASP A 12 3.50 -4.70 -19.44
C ASP A 12 4.59 -5.57 -18.76
N ALA A 13 4.75 -5.57 -17.43
CA ALA A 13 5.74 -6.42 -16.76
C ALA A 13 5.21 -7.80 -16.29
N HIS A 14 4.15 -8.34 -16.92
CA HIS A 14 3.59 -9.64 -16.54
C HIS A 14 4.08 -10.76 -17.46
N GLY A 15 5.36 -11.12 -17.31
CA GLY A 15 5.73 -12.52 -17.54
C GLY A 15 4.85 -13.43 -16.66
N ALA A 16 4.72 -14.72 -17.00
CA ALA A 16 3.87 -15.66 -16.25
C ALA A 16 4.33 -15.76 -14.77
N LEU A 17 3.79 -14.88 -13.93
CA LEU A 17 4.03 -14.86 -12.50
C LEU A 17 3.37 -16.09 -11.86
N PRO A 18 3.95 -16.62 -10.77
CA PRO A 18 3.26 -17.60 -9.96
C PRO A 18 1.89 -17.09 -9.52
N THR A 19 0.88 -17.96 -9.49
CA THR A 19 -0.50 -17.59 -9.13
C THR A 19 -0.58 -16.91 -7.75
N GLU A 20 0.20 -17.38 -6.77
CA GLU A 20 0.27 -16.76 -5.44
C GLU A 20 0.71 -15.29 -5.49
N TRP A 21 1.62 -14.95 -6.41
CA TRP A 21 2.12 -13.59 -6.55
C TRP A 21 1.08 -12.69 -7.22
N GLN A 22 0.35 -13.24 -8.21
CA GLN A 22 -0.77 -12.55 -8.84
C GLN A 22 -1.88 -12.25 -7.84
N GLU A 23 -2.27 -13.22 -7.01
CA GLU A 23 -3.28 -13.03 -5.96
C GLU A 23 -2.89 -11.93 -4.96
N ILE A 24 -1.61 -11.84 -4.59
CA ILE A 24 -1.12 -10.76 -3.71
C ILE A 24 -1.20 -9.39 -4.39
N LEU A 25 -0.84 -9.31 -5.67
CA LEU A 25 -0.91 -8.06 -6.43
C LEU A 25 -2.36 -7.60 -6.59
N ASP A 26 -3.28 -8.51 -6.88
CA ASP A 26 -4.73 -8.23 -6.96
C ASP A 26 -5.28 -7.71 -5.63
N LEU A 27 -4.85 -8.30 -4.49
CA LEU A 27 -5.22 -7.83 -3.16
C LEU A 27 -4.72 -6.41 -2.84
N CYS A 28 -3.63 -5.98 -3.49
CA CYS A 28 -2.96 -4.71 -3.25
C CYS A 28 -3.20 -3.68 -4.37
N ALA A 29 -4.10 -3.96 -5.30
CA ALA A 29 -4.38 -3.09 -6.44
C ALA A 29 -4.74 -1.65 -6.01
N PRO A 30 -4.25 -0.61 -6.72
CA PRO A 30 -4.67 0.77 -6.50
C PRO A 30 -6.20 0.93 -6.62
N PRO A 31 -6.81 1.91 -5.94
CA PRO A 31 -6.21 2.95 -5.11
C PRO A 31 -6.07 2.58 -3.62
N GLY A 32 -6.56 1.41 -3.21
CA GLY A 32 -6.82 1.08 -1.80
C GLY A 32 -5.84 0.07 -1.19
N GLY A 33 -4.54 0.25 -1.40
CA GLY A 33 -3.49 -0.66 -0.93
C GLY A 33 -3.69 -1.19 0.50
N ARG A 34 -3.11 -2.35 0.81
CA ARG A 34 -3.52 -3.19 1.94
C ARG A 34 -2.43 -3.34 2.99
N ALA A 35 -2.81 -3.44 4.26
CA ALA A 35 -1.84 -3.64 5.35
C ALA A 35 -1.20 -5.03 5.29
N VAL A 36 0.07 -5.15 5.68
CA VAL A 36 0.80 -6.44 5.66
C VAL A 36 0.06 -7.54 6.43
N ALA A 37 -0.48 -7.22 7.61
CA ALA A 37 -1.23 -8.17 8.42
C ALA A 37 -2.53 -8.63 7.74
N GLU A 38 -3.16 -7.76 6.96
CA GLU A 38 -4.39 -8.09 6.25
C GLU A 38 -4.12 -8.98 5.03
N ILE A 39 -3.03 -8.74 4.30
CA ILE A 39 -2.60 -9.61 3.21
C ILE A 39 -2.28 -11.00 3.75
N ALA A 40 -1.51 -11.09 4.85
CA ALA A 40 -1.20 -12.34 5.53
C ALA A 40 -2.47 -13.12 5.90
N ALA A 41 -3.45 -12.44 6.50
CA ALA A 41 -4.73 -13.06 6.89
C ALA A 41 -5.53 -13.59 5.69
N ARG A 42 -5.57 -12.84 4.58
CA ARG A 42 -6.33 -13.22 3.37
C ARG A 42 -5.70 -14.35 2.59
N MET A 43 -4.38 -14.39 2.53
CA MET A 43 -3.62 -15.48 1.92
C MET A 43 -3.51 -16.71 2.83
N ASN A 44 -3.96 -16.62 4.09
CA ASN A 44 -3.78 -17.65 5.11
C ASN A 44 -2.29 -18.02 5.33
N ILE A 45 -1.42 -17.02 5.27
CA ILE A 45 0.04 -17.14 5.46
C ILE A 45 0.45 -16.45 6.77
N ARG A 46 1.43 -17.03 7.47
CA ARG A 46 1.98 -16.43 8.71
C ARG A 46 2.70 -15.12 8.38
N LEU A 47 2.74 -14.20 9.34
CA LEU A 47 3.28 -12.85 9.12
C LEU A 47 4.76 -12.87 8.66
N THR A 48 5.61 -13.70 9.25
CA THR A 48 7.04 -13.76 8.91
C THR A 48 7.30 -14.21 7.46
N PRO A 49 6.75 -15.34 6.97
CA PRO A 49 6.80 -15.67 5.55
C PRO A 49 6.20 -14.60 4.63
N MET A 50 5.08 -13.98 5.02
CA MET A 50 4.46 -12.91 4.24
C MET A 50 5.40 -11.70 4.07
N THR A 51 6.08 -11.28 5.14
CA THR A 51 7.04 -10.17 5.06
C THR A 51 8.24 -10.48 4.16
N LEU A 52 8.68 -11.74 4.11
CA LEU A 52 9.75 -12.17 3.22
C LEU A 52 9.27 -12.10 1.75
N LEU A 53 8.10 -12.66 1.45
CA LEU A 53 7.51 -12.66 0.12
C LEU A 53 7.24 -11.24 -0.41
N LEU A 54 6.75 -10.34 0.46
CA LEU A 54 6.59 -8.93 0.11
C LEU A 54 7.94 -8.24 -0.11
N GLY A 55 9.00 -8.62 0.61
CA GLY A 55 10.35 -8.16 0.34
C GLY A 55 10.79 -8.51 -1.09
N GLU A 56 10.59 -9.77 -1.49
CA GLU A 56 10.91 -10.26 -2.84
C GLU A 56 10.12 -9.51 -3.94
N LEU A 57 8.84 -9.23 -3.70
CA LEU A 57 8.00 -8.46 -4.62
C LEU A 57 8.46 -6.99 -4.71
N ALA A 58 8.88 -6.40 -3.59
CA ALA A 58 9.37 -5.02 -3.54
C ALA A 58 10.72 -4.88 -4.24
N GLU A 59 11.64 -5.82 -4.06
CA GLU A 59 12.94 -5.86 -4.75
C GLU A 59 12.78 -5.94 -6.28
N ARG A 60 11.70 -6.58 -6.76
CA ARG A 60 11.35 -6.67 -8.18
C ARG A 60 10.55 -5.47 -8.69
N GLY A 61 10.25 -4.49 -7.82
CA GLY A 61 9.47 -3.31 -8.18
C GLY A 61 7.99 -3.57 -8.43
N LEU A 62 7.47 -4.74 -8.02
CA LEU A 62 6.07 -5.13 -8.25
C LEU A 62 5.11 -4.52 -7.23
N ILE A 63 5.63 -4.11 -6.07
CA ILE A 63 4.88 -3.42 -5.03
C ILE A 63 5.65 -2.22 -4.50
N THR A 64 4.91 -1.26 -3.97
CA THR A 64 5.42 -0.16 -3.16
C THR A 64 4.92 -0.33 -1.73
N HIS A 65 5.76 0.00 -0.75
CA HIS A 65 5.38 0.04 0.65
C HIS A 65 5.34 1.48 1.12
N ARG A 66 4.27 1.83 1.85
CA ARG A 66 4.12 3.11 2.51
C ARG A 66 4.05 2.86 4.02
N PRO A 67 5.05 3.31 4.80
CA PRO A 67 4.94 3.25 6.26
C PRO A 67 3.73 4.08 6.72
N PRO A 68 3.17 3.79 7.91
CA PRO A 68 2.13 4.64 8.48
C PRO A 68 2.64 6.08 8.55
N LEU A 69 1.80 7.04 8.17
CA LEU A 69 2.10 8.46 8.33
C LEU A 69 2.50 8.70 9.78
N ALA A 70 3.64 9.37 10.01
CA ALA A 70 3.97 9.79 11.36
C ALA A 70 2.85 10.72 11.86
N ALA A 71 2.58 10.74 13.16
CA ALA A 71 1.53 11.62 13.71
C ALA A 71 1.76 13.09 13.34
N SER A 72 3.01 13.51 13.11
CA SER A 72 3.41 14.82 12.61
C SER A 72 3.12 15.06 11.11
N ASP A 73 2.97 14.00 10.32
CA ASP A 73 2.71 14.04 8.87
C ASP A 73 1.21 13.98 8.54
N THR A 74 0.37 13.83 9.56
CA THR A 74 -1.07 14.06 9.38
C THR A 74 -1.26 15.53 9.04
N THR A 75 -1.83 15.80 7.86
CA THR A 75 -2.09 17.17 7.43
C THR A 75 -2.89 17.88 8.50
N ASP A 76 -2.41 19.03 8.99
CA ASP A 76 -3.13 19.80 10.00
C ASP A 76 -4.49 20.20 9.42
N VAL A 77 -5.52 19.43 9.77
CA VAL A 77 -6.87 19.62 9.29
C VAL A 77 -7.37 21.02 9.66
N ASN A 78 -6.87 21.60 10.76
CA ASN A 78 -7.21 22.98 11.12
C ASN A 78 -6.55 23.99 10.17
N LEU A 79 -5.33 23.73 9.69
CA LEU A 79 -4.73 24.54 8.63
C LEU A 79 -5.52 24.41 7.33
N LEU A 80 -5.88 23.20 6.92
CA LEU A 80 -6.68 22.99 5.70
C LEU A 80 -8.07 23.63 5.79
N MET A 81 -8.75 23.55 6.95
CA MET A 81 -10.03 24.22 7.18
C MET A 81 -9.87 25.74 7.13
N ARG A 82 -8.80 26.30 7.72
CA ARG A 82 -8.50 27.73 7.63
C ARG A 82 -8.28 28.18 6.19
N ILE A 83 -7.55 27.40 5.37
CA ILE A 83 -7.35 27.71 3.95
C ILE A 83 -8.68 27.63 3.19
N ARG A 84 -9.48 26.57 3.39
CA ARG A 84 -10.82 26.42 2.80
C ARG A 84 -11.70 27.62 3.12
N ASP A 85 -11.76 28.02 4.39
CA ASP A 85 -12.61 29.11 4.86
C ASP A 85 -12.12 30.48 4.35
N SER A 86 -10.81 30.63 4.12
CA SER A 86 -10.25 31.82 3.49
C SER A 86 -10.60 31.88 2.00
N LEU A 87 -10.50 30.76 1.27
CA LEU A 87 -10.86 30.68 -0.15
C LEU A 87 -12.36 30.90 -0.39
N ALA A 88 -13.22 30.44 0.53
CA ALA A 88 -14.66 30.62 0.44
C ALA A 88 -15.12 32.08 0.67
N ARG A 89 -14.21 32.99 1.05
CA ARG A 89 -14.49 34.41 1.32
C ARG A 89 -14.02 35.34 0.21
N ILE A 90 -13.45 34.80 -0.87
CA ILE A 90 -13.00 35.51 -2.08
C ILE A 90 -14.07 35.31 -3.15
#